data_AF-A0A5K0Z3Z7-F1
#
_entry.id   AF-A0A5K0Z3Z7-F1
#
_cell.length_a   1.000
_cell.length_b   1.000
_cell.length_c   1.000
_cell.angle_alpha   90.00
_cell.angle_beta   90.00
_cell.angle_gamma   90.00
#
_symmetry.space_group_name_H-M   'P 1'
#
loop_
_entity.id
_entity.type
_entity.pdbx_description
1 polymer ?
#
loop_
_entity_poly.entity_id
_entity_poly.type
_entity_poly.pdbx_seq_one_letter_code
_entity_poly.pdbx_strand_id
1 'polypeptide(L)'
;PAPSLLSSSFLSQLISQKLNHSNYLTWKRQIVPFIKSHRLYGHIDGTTPAPPKYVNREIKKTVVGDKGVGASAGSEISFEYETLPESNPEYEVWLAHDQSLVAYITSTLSEE
;
A
#
# COMPACT_ATOMS: atom_id res chain seq x y z
N PRO A 1 -11.89 6.09 -2.44
CA PRO A 1 -11.79 6.01 -3.91
C PRO A 1 -10.72 4.98 -4.29
N ALA A 2 -11.10 3.91 -5.00
CA ALA A 2 -10.13 2.95 -5.52
C ALA A 2 -9.20 3.68 -6.49
N PRO A 3 -7.88 3.47 -6.42
CA PRO A 3 -6.97 4.13 -7.34
C PRO A 3 -7.23 3.62 -8.75
N SER A 4 -7.48 4.55 -9.67
CA SER A 4 -7.58 4.27 -11.09
C SER A 4 -6.22 3.71 -11.55
N LEU A 5 -6.15 2.39 -11.74
CA LEU A 5 -4.94 1.75 -12.23
C LEU A 5 -4.66 2.28 -13.63
N LEU A 6 -3.48 2.86 -13.81
CA LEU A 6 -3.04 3.40 -15.07
C LEU A 6 -2.84 2.25 -16.06
N SER A 7 -3.55 2.27 -17.18
CA SER A 7 -3.36 1.28 -18.24
C SER A 7 -2.00 1.51 -18.92
N SER A 8 -1.17 0.47 -18.96
CA SER A 8 0.12 0.49 -19.64
C SER A 8 0.02 0.89 -21.12
N SER A 9 -1.09 0.56 -21.79
CA SER A 9 -1.32 0.89 -23.20
C SER A 9 -1.47 2.39 -23.47
N PHE A 10 -2.09 3.16 -22.57
CA PHE A 10 -2.22 4.61 -22.71
C PHE A 10 -0.84 5.30 -22.62
N LEU A 11 0.06 4.70 -21.86
CA LEU A 11 1.34 5.28 -21.49
C LEU A 11 2.41 5.07 -22.56
N SER A 12 2.38 3.90 -23.21
CA SER A 12 3.19 3.64 -24.41
C SER A 12 2.88 4.62 -25.55
N GLN A 13 1.68 5.21 -25.58
CA GLN A 13 1.31 6.24 -26.55
C GLN A 13 1.79 7.64 -26.14
N LEU A 14 1.94 7.90 -24.84
CA LEU A 14 2.32 9.22 -24.30
C LEU A 14 3.84 9.45 -24.35
N ILE A 15 4.63 8.37 -24.29
CA ILE A 15 6.08 8.41 -24.35
C ILE A 15 6.55 8.23 -25.80
N SER A 16 6.91 9.34 -26.45
CA SER A 16 7.39 9.31 -27.83
C SER A 16 8.76 8.64 -27.99
N GLN A 17 9.57 8.58 -26.93
CA GLN A 17 10.88 7.92 -26.93
C GLN A 17 10.98 6.97 -25.75
N LYS A 18 10.94 5.65 -26.03
CA LYS A 18 11.24 4.62 -25.04
C LYS A 18 12.66 4.80 -24.48
N LEU A 19 12.86 4.54 -23.19
CA LEU A 19 14.14 4.66 -22.51
C LEU A 19 15.17 3.73 -23.13
N ASN A 20 16.34 4.28 -23.45
CA ASN A 20 17.51 3.53 -23.87
C ASN A 20 18.80 4.10 -23.24
N HIS A 21 19.94 3.52 -23.60
CA HIS A 21 21.24 3.84 -23.00
C HIS A 21 21.72 5.30 -23.25
N SER A 22 21.10 6.05 -24.17
CA SER A 22 21.55 7.39 -24.57
C SER A 22 20.54 8.51 -24.32
N ASN A 23 19.28 8.20 -23.95
CA ASN A 23 18.20 9.19 -23.96
C ASN A 23 17.55 9.49 -22.59
N TYR A 24 18.16 9.05 -21.48
CA TYR A 24 17.59 9.17 -20.13
C TYR A 24 17.03 10.56 -19.81
N LEU A 25 17.75 11.64 -20.13
CA LEU A 25 17.29 13.01 -19.83
C LEU A 25 16.04 13.41 -20.61
N THR A 26 15.87 12.92 -21.83
CA THR A 26 14.68 13.19 -22.65
C THR A 26 13.51 12.34 -22.17
N TRP A 27 13.73 11.05 -21.94
CA TRP A 27 12.73 10.16 -21.36
C TRP A 27 12.22 10.67 -20.00
N LYS A 28 13.15 11.09 -19.12
CA LYS A 28 12.82 11.63 -17.79
C LYS A 28 11.92 12.87 -17.87
N ARG A 29 12.17 13.77 -18.82
CA ARG A 29 11.34 14.97 -19.04
C ARG A 29 9.90 14.62 -19.45
N GLN A 30 9.69 13.52 -20.16
CA GLN A 30 8.37 13.06 -20.57
C GLN A 30 7.63 12.36 -19.42
N ILE A 31 8.33 11.49 -18.69
CA ILE A 31 7.72 10.60 -17.70
C ILE A 31 7.41 11.31 -16.36
N VAL A 32 8.28 12.21 -15.90
CA VAL A 32 8.19 12.81 -14.56
C VAL A 32 6.94 13.67 -14.34
N PRO A 33 6.55 14.59 -15.26
CA PRO A 33 5.33 15.39 -15.09
C PRO A 33 4.09 14.53 -14.92
N PHE A 34 4.02 13.43 -15.67
CA PHE A 34 2.93 12.47 -15.60
C PHE A 34 2.90 11.74 -14.24
N ILE A 35 4.04 11.24 -13.75
CA ILE A 35 4.13 10.60 -12.42
C ILE A 35 3.70 11.57 -11.32
N LYS A 36 4.13 12.83 -11.43
CA LYS A 36 3.77 13.89 -10.48
C LYS A 36 2.28 14.24 -10.52
N SER A 37 1.64 14.26 -11.68
CA SER A 37 0.19 14.53 -11.77
C SER A 37 -0.65 13.44 -11.09
N HIS A 38 -0.11 12.22 -10.99
CA HIS A 38 -0.74 11.09 -10.29
C HIS A 38 -0.30 10.96 -8.82
N ARG A 39 0.53 11.89 -8.30
CA ARG A 39 1.05 11.86 -6.93
C ARG A 39 1.87 10.60 -6.60
N LEU A 40 2.43 9.94 -7.61
CA LEU A 40 3.22 8.71 -7.44
C LEU A 40 4.71 8.97 -7.26
N TYR A 41 5.16 10.23 -7.42
CA TYR A 41 6.59 10.57 -7.37
C TYR A 41 7.22 10.25 -6.01
N GLY A 42 6.42 10.25 -4.95
CA GLY A 42 6.87 9.90 -3.60
C GLY A 42 7.37 8.46 -3.45
N HIS A 43 6.93 7.54 -4.32
CA HIS A 43 7.46 6.17 -4.38
C HIS A 43 8.87 6.12 -5.00
N ILE A 44 9.26 7.13 -5.79
CA ILE A 44 10.56 7.19 -6.46
C ILE A 44 11.60 7.88 -5.59
N ASP A 45 11.25 9.00 -4.97
CA ASP A 45 12.16 9.77 -4.13
C ASP A 45 12.15 9.33 -2.65
N GLY A 46 11.30 8.38 -2.30
CA GLY A 46 11.18 7.81 -0.96
C GLY A 46 10.38 8.66 0.03
N THR A 47 9.77 9.76 -0.41
CA THR A 47 8.92 10.59 0.46
C THR A 47 7.58 9.94 0.83
N THR A 48 7.17 8.89 0.11
CA THR A 48 6.03 8.03 0.45
C THR A 48 6.51 6.63 0.87
N PRO A 49 6.95 6.44 2.14
CA PRO A 49 7.44 5.16 2.61
C PRO A 49 6.33 4.11 2.70
N ALA A 50 6.70 2.83 2.58
CA ALA A 50 5.78 1.73 2.76
C ALA A 50 5.24 1.68 4.20
N PRO A 51 3.91 1.54 4.40
CA PRO A 51 3.33 1.31 5.71
C PRO A 51 3.82 -0.04 6.30
N PRO A 52 3.69 -0.25 7.62
CA PRO A 52 3.88 -1.58 8.21
C PRO A 52 2.95 -2.60 7.58
N LYS A 53 3.45 -3.80 7.27
CA LYS A 53 2.64 -4.91 6.71
C LYS A 53 1.57 -5.42 7.66
N TYR A 54 1.88 -5.38 8.95
CA TYR A 54 1.00 -5.85 10.01
C TYR A 54 0.82 -4.74 11.04
N VAL A 55 -0.40 -4.61 11.54
CA VAL A 55 -0.78 -3.70 12.62
C VAL A 55 -1.41 -4.50 13.75
N ASN A 56 -1.27 -3.99 14.98
CA ASN A 56 -1.83 -4.66 16.15
C ASN A 56 -3.29 -4.28 16.33
N ARG A 57 -4.19 -5.27 16.33
CA ARG A 57 -5.60 -5.09 16.63
C ARG A 57 -5.88 -5.48 18.08
N GLU A 58 -6.50 -4.59 18.84
CA GLU A 58 -6.99 -4.90 20.19
C GLU A 58 -8.35 -5.60 20.11
N ILE A 59 -8.41 -6.82 20.60
CA ILE A 59 -9.63 -7.61 20.66
C ILE A 59 -10.08 -7.65 22.13
N LYS A 60 -11.32 -7.24 22.37
CA LYS A 60 -11.95 -7.36 23.69
C LYS A 60 -12.37 -8.80 23.89
N LYS A 61 -11.67 -9.51 24.75
CA LYS A 61 -12.00 -10.86 25.19
C LYS A 61 -12.82 -10.76 26.47
N THR A 62 -14.05 -11.25 26.40
CA THR A 62 -14.89 -11.36 27.58
C THR A 62 -14.54 -12.65 28.30
N VAL A 63 -13.84 -12.56 29.42
CA VAL A 63 -13.57 -13.72 30.28
C VAL A 63 -14.70 -13.78 31.30
N VAL A 64 -15.58 -14.77 31.16
CA VAL A 64 -16.56 -15.11 32.19
C VAL A 64 -15.84 -15.96 33.22
N GLY A 65 -15.55 -15.39 34.39
CA GLY A 65 -15.02 -16.15 35.52
C GLY A 65 -16.06 -17.17 35.98
N ASP A 66 -15.74 -18.46 35.89
CA ASP A 66 -16.62 -19.52 36.39
C ASP A 66 -16.59 -19.48 37.92
N LYS A 67 -17.64 -18.89 38.51
CA LYS A 67 -17.83 -18.89 39.97
C LYS A 67 -18.29 -20.28 40.37
N GLY A 68 -17.39 -21.06 40.97
CA GLY A 68 -17.74 -22.27 41.70
C GLY A 68 -18.92 -22.03 42.65
N VAL A 69 -19.82 -23.00 42.71
CA VAL A 69 -21.14 -22.92 43.35
C VAL A 69 -21.02 -22.53 44.84
N GLY A 70 -21.40 -21.30 45.18
CA GLY A 70 -21.56 -20.86 46.56
C GLY A 70 -21.57 -19.34 46.75
N ALA A 71 -22.77 -18.78 46.92
CA ALA A 71 -23.10 -17.40 47.32
C ALA A 71 -23.00 -16.27 46.25
N SER A 72 -24.12 -15.55 46.14
CA SER A 72 -24.41 -14.48 45.17
C SER A 72 -23.65 -13.17 45.46
N ALA A 73 -22.96 -12.68 44.44
CA ALA A 73 -22.70 -11.27 44.14
C ALA A 73 -22.33 -11.22 42.65
N GLY A 74 -22.80 -10.20 41.93
CA GLY A 74 -22.90 -10.11 40.46
C GLY A 74 -21.81 -10.80 39.62
N SER A 75 -22.21 -11.30 38.46
CA SER A 75 -21.26 -11.77 37.44
C SER A 75 -20.33 -10.60 37.08
N GLU A 76 -19.09 -10.63 37.56
CA GLU A 76 -18.08 -9.63 37.22
C GLU A 76 -17.56 -9.98 35.83
N ILE A 77 -18.02 -9.23 34.85
CA ILE A 77 -17.52 -9.34 33.48
C ILE A 77 -16.16 -8.66 33.45
N SER A 78 -15.09 -9.45 33.49
CA SER A 78 -13.73 -8.97 33.23
C SER A 78 -13.48 -8.92 31.72
N PHE A 79 -13.07 -7.76 31.22
CA PHE A 79 -12.62 -7.59 29.85
C PHE A 79 -11.09 -7.67 29.82
N GLU A 80 -10.56 -8.70 29.16
CA GLU A 80 -9.15 -8.75 28.80
C GLU A 80 -8.98 -8.20 27.39
N TYR A 81 -7.92 -7.44 27.16
CA TYR A 81 -7.52 -7.03 25.82
C TYR A 81 -6.44 -8.00 25.32
N GLU A 82 -6.69 -8.62 24.18
CA GLU A 82 -5.69 -9.43 23.48
C GLU A 82 -5.23 -8.65 22.25
N THR A 83 -3.91 -8.49 22.10
CA THR A 83 -3.32 -7.81 20.94
C THR A 83 -2.88 -8.86 19.91
N LEU A 84 -3.52 -8.88 18.75
CA LEU A 84 -3.14 -9.79 17.65
C LEU A 84 -2.64 -9.02 16.42
N PRO A 85 -1.63 -9.55 15.71
CA PRO A 85 -1.19 -8.98 14.44
C PRO A 85 -2.25 -9.21 13.35
N GLU A 86 -2.68 -8.11 12.71
CA GLU A 86 -3.62 -8.07 11.58
C GLU A 86 -2.93 -7.48 10.35
N SER A 87 -3.34 -7.91 9.15
CA SER A 87 -2.82 -7.35 7.89
C SER A 87 -3.22 -5.88 7.74
N ASN A 88 -2.28 -5.04 7.30
CA ASN A 88 -2.56 -3.63 7.07
C ASN A 88 -3.10 -3.39 5.64
N PRO A 89 -4.37 -2.96 5.47
CA PRO A 89 -4.90 -2.64 4.15
C PRO A 89 -4.17 -1.46 3.48
N GLU A 90 -3.58 -0.54 4.24
CA GLU A 90 -2.80 0.56 3.67
C GLU A 90 -1.52 0.08 2.99
N TYR A 91 -0.89 -0.98 3.51
CA TYR A 91 0.27 -1.59 2.88
C TYR A 91 -0.09 -2.19 1.52
N GLU A 92 -1.24 -2.87 1.41
CA GLU A 92 -1.71 -3.43 0.14
C GLU A 92 -2.00 -2.33 -0.90
N VAL A 93 -2.60 -1.22 -0.47
CA VAL A 93 -2.83 -0.06 -1.34
C VAL A 93 -1.51 0.57 -1.79
N TRP A 94 -0.56 0.74 -0.87
CA TRP A 94 0.78 1.25 -1.20
C TRP A 94 1.49 0.33 -2.21
N LEU A 95 1.43 -0.98 -1.99
CA LEU A 95 2.03 -1.99 -2.87
C LEU A 95 1.40 -1.98 -4.27
N ALA A 96 0.08 -1.86 -4.36
CA ALA A 96 -0.61 -1.78 -5.65
C ALA A 96 -0.16 -0.54 -6.47
N HIS A 97 0.06 0.60 -5.81
CA HIS A 97 0.60 1.79 -6.46
C HIS A 97 2.05 1.61 -6.91
N ASP A 98 2.89 1.05 -6.04
CA ASP A 98 4.28 0.74 -6.35
C ASP A 98 4.39 -0.18 -7.57
N GLN A 99 3.63 -1.29 -7.59
CA GLN A 99 3.63 -2.22 -8.72
C GLN A 99 3.08 -1.60 -10.01
N SER A 100 2.09 -0.71 -9.92
CA SER A 100 1.60 0.05 -11.07
C SER A 100 2.67 0.97 -11.65
N LEU A 101 3.45 1.62 -10.78
CA LEU A 101 4.56 2.48 -11.18
C LEU A 101 5.68 1.67 -11.84
N VAL A 102 6.01 0.49 -11.31
CA VAL A 102 6.98 -0.44 -11.91
C VAL A 102 6.51 -0.87 -13.30
N ALA A 103 5.25 -1.29 -13.43
CA ALA A 103 4.68 -1.70 -14.72
C ALA A 103 4.73 -0.57 -15.75
N TYR A 104 4.46 0.67 -15.31
CA TYR A 104 4.56 1.86 -16.14
C TYR A 104 6.00 2.13 -16.60
N ILE A 105 6.96 2.19 -15.68
CA ILE A 105 8.37 2.45 -16.06
C ILE A 105 8.85 1.36 -17.02
N THR A 106 8.53 0.11 -16.72
CA THR A 106 8.91 -1.06 -17.54
C THR A 106 8.31 -1.01 -18.94
N SER A 107 7.05 -0.57 -19.10
CA SER A 107 6.43 -0.47 -20.44
C SER A 107 7.06 0.60 -21.33
N THR A 108 7.83 1.51 -20.74
CA THR A 108 8.53 2.59 -21.46
C THR A 108 9.98 2.25 -21.79
N LEU A 109 10.45 1.04 -21.49
CA LEU A 109 11.79 0.58 -21.86
C LEU A 109 11.85 0.16 -23.33
N SER A 110 12.96 0.48 -24.00
CA SER A 110 13.24 -0.01 -25.35
C SER A 110 13.59 -1.50 -25.32
N GLU A 111 13.32 -2.21 -26.42
CA GLU A 111 13.63 -3.64 -26.60
C GLU A 111 15.09 -3.89 -27.04
N GLU A 112 16.00 -2.95 -26.74
CA GLU A 112 17.42 -3.02 -27.16
C GLU A 112 18.17 -4.26 -26.63
#